data_AF-A0A357L3E3-F1
#
_entry.id   AF-A0A357L3E3-F1
#
_cell.length_a   1.000
_cell.length_b   1.000
_cell.length_c   1.000
_cell.angle_alpha   90.00
_cell.angle_beta   90.00
_cell.angle_gamma   90.00
#
_symmetry.space_group_name_H-M   'P 1'
#
loop_
_entity.id
_entity.type
_entity.pdbx_description
1 polymer ?
#
loop_
_entity_poly.entity_id
_entity_poly.type
_entity_poly.pdbx_seq_one_letter_code
_entity_poly.pdbx_strand_id
1 'polypeptide(L)'
;DVDGDGFDDLLVGAFFADANGAADSGRTYLLYGKAGGFSSSINLGALQNPDGVVINGFGAGSISGATVSAADINNDGRSDIIIGAFGPGTTTGDAFVVFGSTGLGVNPTEFNETIRG
;
A
#
# COMPACT_ATOMS: atom_id res chain seq x y z
N ASP A 1 -1.70 2.85 12.58
CA ASP A 1 -3.14 3.09 12.53
C ASP A 1 -3.47 4.07 11.40
N VAL A 2 -3.79 3.54 10.22
CA VAL A 2 -4.05 4.25 8.95
C VAL A 2 -5.53 4.63 8.85
N ASP A 3 -6.45 3.79 9.34
CA ASP A 3 -7.89 4.06 9.35
C ASP A 3 -8.41 4.65 10.68
N GLY A 4 -7.51 4.92 11.63
CA GLY A 4 -7.72 5.67 12.86
C GLY A 4 -8.65 4.97 13.85
N ASP A 5 -8.66 3.64 13.86
CA ASP A 5 -9.54 2.84 14.70
C ASP A 5 -8.94 2.50 16.08
N GLY A 6 -7.69 2.90 16.31
CA GLY A 6 -6.93 2.68 17.53
C GLY A 6 -6.10 1.39 17.53
N PHE A 7 -6.08 0.63 16.43
CA PHE A 7 -5.23 -0.55 16.26
C PHE A 7 -4.15 -0.31 15.20
N ASP A 8 -2.95 -0.86 15.44
CA ASP A 8 -1.89 -0.78 14.44
C ASP A 8 -2.16 -1.72 13.25
N ASP A 9 -2.07 -1.16 12.05
CA ASP A 9 -2.21 -1.87 10.79
C ASP A 9 -0.92 -2.52 10.32
N LEU A 10 -1.05 -3.46 9.38
CA LEU A 10 0.07 -4.15 8.78
C LEU A 10 0.21 -3.82 7.29
N LEU A 11 1.41 -3.42 6.89
CA LEU A 11 1.82 -3.26 5.49
C LEU A 11 2.64 -4.45 5.01
N VAL A 12 2.29 -4.97 3.84
CA VAL A 12 3.04 -6.04 3.18
C VAL A 12 3.32 -5.67 1.73
N GLY A 13 4.60 -5.53 1.39
CA GLY A 13 5.06 -5.36 0.00
C GLY A 13 5.15 -6.70 -0.74
N ALA A 14 4.58 -6.77 -1.94
CA ALA A 14 4.67 -7.91 -2.86
C ALA A 14 5.13 -7.38 -4.22
N PHE A 15 6.39 -6.99 -4.28
CA PHE A 15 6.93 -6.18 -5.38
C PHE A 15 7.09 -6.90 -6.72
N PHE A 16 7.03 -8.23 -6.76
CA PHE A 16 6.95 -9.02 -8.01
C PHE A 16 5.53 -9.53 -8.32
N ALA A 17 4.50 -9.02 -7.66
CA ALA A 17 3.14 -9.39 -7.98
C ALA A 17 2.68 -8.77 -9.31
N ASP A 18 1.99 -9.56 -10.13
CA ASP A 18 1.39 -9.08 -11.37
C ASP A 18 0.05 -8.38 -11.08
N ALA A 19 0.11 -7.12 -10.66
CA ALA A 19 -1.07 -6.31 -10.43
C ALA A 19 -1.84 -6.08 -11.74
N ASN A 20 -3.13 -6.43 -11.74
CA ASN A 20 -4.03 -6.29 -12.89
C ASN A 20 -3.46 -6.87 -14.21
N GLY A 21 -2.61 -7.90 -14.13
CA GLY A 21 -1.99 -8.55 -15.29
C GLY A 21 -0.73 -7.87 -15.85
N ALA A 22 -0.25 -6.80 -15.22
CA ALA A 22 1.01 -6.16 -15.59
C ALA A 22 2.19 -6.83 -14.87
N ALA A 23 3.09 -7.44 -15.65
CA ALA A 23 4.25 -8.19 -15.16
C ALA A 23 5.12 -7.36 -14.21
N ASP A 24 5.41 -7.88 -13.01
CA ASP A 24 6.28 -7.24 -12.01
C ASP A 24 5.88 -5.78 -11.68
N SER A 25 4.59 -5.46 -11.80
CA SER A 25 4.08 -4.13 -11.42
C SER A 25 4.09 -3.90 -9.91
N GLY A 26 3.98 -4.99 -9.14
CA GLY A 26 4.02 -5.00 -7.69
C GLY A 26 2.67 -4.64 -7.05
N ARG A 27 2.49 -5.07 -5.80
CA ARG A 27 1.34 -4.75 -4.95
C ARG A 27 1.82 -4.39 -3.55
N THR A 28 1.09 -3.53 -2.87
CA THR A 28 1.16 -3.35 -1.42
C THR A 28 -0.18 -3.73 -0.81
N TYR A 29 -0.16 -4.52 0.25
CA TYR A 29 -1.35 -4.88 1.01
C TYR A 29 -1.35 -4.09 2.33
N LEU A 30 -2.45 -3.41 2.61
CA LEU A 30 -2.75 -2.85 3.93
C LEU A 30 -3.79 -3.75 4.58
N LEU A 31 -3.48 -4.29 5.76
CA LEU A 31 -4.42 -5.06 6.55
C LEU A 31 -4.76 -4.24 7.79
N TYR A 32 -6.06 -4.01 8.00
CA TYR A 32 -6.51 -3.23 9.14
C TYR A 32 -6.31 -4.02 10.43
N GLY A 33 -5.70 -3.38 11.42
CA GLY A 33 -5.56 -3.87 12.76
C GLY A 33 -6.93 -4.13 13.37
N LYS A 34 -6.97 -5.02 14.38
CA LYS A 34 -8.20 -5.27 15.12
C LYS A 34 -7.93 -5.87 16.48
N ALA A 35 -8.90 -5.78 17.36
CA ALA A 35 -8.91 -6.52 18.62
C ALA A 35 -8.67 -8.02 18.37
N GLY A 36 -7.68 -8.59 19.07
CA GLY A 36 -7.25 -9.97 18.87
C GLY A 36 -6.19 -10.18 17.80
N GLY A 37 -5.82 -9.13 17.05
CA GLY A 37 -4.74 -9.15 16.06
C GLY A 37 -5.04 -9.98 14.82
N PHE A 38 -3.97 -10.45 14.16
CA PHE A 38 -4.06 -11.24 12.94
C PHE A 38 -3.97 -12.75 13.21
N SER A 39 -4.55 -13.54 12.29
CA SER A 39 -4.28 -14.97 12.22
C SER A 39 -2.80 -15.23 11.91
N SER A 40 -2.28 -16.38 12.37
CA SER A 40 -0.93 -16.85 12.03
C SER A 40 -0.69 -17.03 10.52
N SER A 41 -1.76 -17.15 9.74
CA SER A 41 -1.73 -17.23 8.29
C SER A 41 -2.84 -16.37 7.70
N ILE A 42 -2.51 -15.56 6.69
CA ILE A 42 -3.42 -14.64 6.01
C ILE A 42 -3.35 -14.90 4.52
N ASN A 43 -4.51 -15.07 3.88
CA ASN A 43 -4.59 -15.16 2.43
C ASN A 43 -4.77 -13.77 1.82
N LEU A 44 -3.66 -13.15 1.42
CA LEU A 44 -3.66 -11.82 0.79
C LEU A 44 -4.43 -11.78 -0.55
N GLY A 45 -4.58 -12.91 -1.24
CA GLY A 45 -5.36 -13.00 -2.48
C GLY A 45 -6.88 -12.92 -2.26
N ALA A 46 -7.34 -13.09 -1.02
CA ALA A 46 -8.75 -12.97 -0.63
C ALA A 46 -9.01 -11.72 0.24
N LEU A 47 -8.02 -10.83 0.37
CA LEU A 47 -8.14 -9.61 1.15
C LEU A 47 -9.18 -8.68 0.53
N GLN A 48 -10.12 -8.21 1.35
CA GLN A 48 -11.21 -7.33 0.95
C GLN A 48 -11.60 -6.44 2.13
N ASN A 49 -12.32 -5.35 1.83
CA ASN A 49 -12.93 -4.53 2.87
C ASN A 49 -13.96 -5.38 3.67
N PRO A 50 -13.99 -5.33 5.01
CA PRO A 50 -13.30 -4.36 5.88
C PRO A 50 -11.98 -4.85 6.47
N ASP A 51 -11.40 -5.98 6.02
CA ASP A 51 -10.16 -6.51 6.59
C ASP A 51 -8.89 -5.80 6.05
N GLY A 52 -8.99 -5.08 4.95
CA GLY A 52 -7.86 -4.37 4.35
C GLY A 52 -8.11 -3.90 2.93
N VAL A 53 -7.05 -3.42 2.29
CA VAL A 53 -7.04 -2.97 0.89
C VAL A 53 -5.77 -3.40 0.16
N VAL A 54 -5.87 -3.45 -1.17
CA VAL A 54 -4.76 -3.73 -2.06
C VAL A 54 -4.44 -2.49 -2.88
N ILE A 55 -3.20 -2.03 -2.78
CA ILE A 55 -2.64 -0.91 -3.55
C ILE A 55 -1.84 -1.52 -4.71
N ASN A 56 -2.34 -1.37 -5.92
CA ASN A 56 -1.73 -1.93 -7.13
C ASN A 56 -0.64 -1.00 -7.68
N GLY A 57 0.44 -1.57 -8.20
CA GLY A 57 1.43 -0.84 -8.98
C GLY A 57 0.89 -0.32 -10.32
N PHE A 58 1.59 0.66 -10.90
CA PHE A 58 1.09 1.48 -12.01
C PHE A 58 1.38 0.93 -13.41
N GLY A 59 2.41 0.09 -13.54
CA GLY A 59 2.84 -0.44 -14.83
C GLY A 59 3.82 -1.58 -14.70
N ALA A 60 4.07 -2.30 -15.80
CA ALA A 60 4.99 -3.42 -15.80
C ALA A 60 6.41 -2.98 -15.42
N GLY A 61 7.07 -3.78 -14.57
CA GLY A 61 8.40 -3.49 -14.05
C GLY A 61 8.48 -2.33 -13.08
N SER A 62 7.36 -1.76 -12.63
CA SER A 62 7.38 -0.72 -11.58
C SER A 62 7.83 -1.25 -10.23
N ILE A 63 7.73 -2.56 -9.97
CA ILE A 63 8.23 -3.19 -8.73
C ILE A 63 7.71 -2.43 -7.49
N SER A 64 6.44 -2.00 -7.54
CA SER A 64 5.83 -1.22 -6.46
C SER A 64 5.70 -2.05 -5.19
N GLY A 65 6.00 -1.45 -4.03
CA GLY A 65 6.07 -2.18 -2.76
C GLY A 65 7.44 -2.81 -2.50
N ALA A 66 8.49 -2.37 -3.21
CA ALA A 66 9.88 -2.79 -2.93
C ALA A 66 10.30 -2.39 -1.52
N THR A 67 9.86 -1.22 -1.08
CA THR A 67 9.89 -0.77 0.30
C THR A 67 8.51 -0.23 0.67
N VAL A 68 8.12 -0.46 1.92
CA VAL A 68 6.89 0.09 2.50
C VAL A 68 7.23 0.62 3.89
N SER A 69 6.66 1.78 4.23
CA SER A 69 6.78 2.37 5.57
C SER A 69 5.52 3.15 5.89
N ALA A 70 5.32 3.47 7.17
CA ALA A 70 4.17 4.24 7.62
C ALA A 70 4.60 5.33 8.62
N ALA A 71 4.00 6.51 8.50
CA ALA A 71 4.16 7.64 9.41
C ALA A 71 3.02 8.64 9.19
N ASP A 72 2.59 9.36 10.23
CA ASP A 72 1.69 10.52 10.08
C ASP A 72 2.51 11.70 9.54
N ILE A 73 2.51 11.91 8.21
CA ILE A 73 3.35 12.93 7.57
C ILE A 73 2.62 14.27 7.39
N ASN A 74 1.28 14.25 7.40
CA ASN A 74 0.44 15.44 7.28
C ASN A 74 -0.07 15.95 8.65
N ASN A 75 0.23 15.26 9.74
CA ASN A 75 -0.16 15.55 11.11
C ASN A 75 -1.70 15.58 11.28
N ASP A 76 -2.39 14.63 10.68
CA ASP A 76 -3.84 14.46 10.81
C ASP A 76 -4.26 13.43 11.88
N GLY A 77 -3.27 12.81 12.53
CA GLY A 77 -3.46 11.80 13.57
C GLY A 77 -3.60 10.38 13.04
N ARG A 78 -3.41 10.15 11.73
CA ARG A 78 -3.45 8.84 11.08
C ARG A 78 -2.12 8.55 10.41
N SER A 79 -1.76 7.29 10.35
CA SER A 79 -0.56 6.87 9.65
C SER A 79 -0.78 6.95 8.14
N ASP A 80 0.11 7.63 7.44
CA ASP A 80 0.19 7.61 5.98
C ASP A 80 1.15 6.51 5.53
N ILE A 81 0.95 6.01 4.32
CA ILE A 81 1.73 4.91 3.75
C ILE A 81 2.69 5.47 2.70
N ILE A 82 3.97 5.12 2.80
CA ILE A 82 5.01 5.46 1.83
C ILE A 82 5.45 4.18 1.13
N ILE A 83 5.35 4.15 -0.21
CA ILE A 83 5.64 3.00 -1.05
C ILE A 83 6.75 3.35 -2.03
N GLY A 84 7.88 2.65 -1.95
CA GLY A 84 8.94 2.73 -2.94
C GLY A 84 8.65 1.87 -4.17
N ALA A 85 9.04 2.38 -5.33
CA ALA A 85 8.89 1.73 -6.62
C ALA A 85 10.00 2.18 -7.58
N PHE A 86 10.00 1.59 -8.77
CA PHE A 86 10.67 2.12 -9.95
C PHE A 86 9.66 2.72 -10.93
N GLY A 87 10.12 3.67 -11.73
CA GLY A 87 9.38 4.13 -12.89
C GLY A 87 9.08 2.95 -13.84
N PRO A 88 7.88 2.89 -14.47
CA PRO A 88 7.54 1.80 -15.39
C PRO A 88 8.57 1.65 -16.51
N GLY A 89 9.22 0.48 -16.60
CA GLY A 89 10.25 0.21 -17.61
C GLY A 89 11.54 1.04 -17.47
N THR A 90 11.78 1.69 -16.32
CA THR A 90 13.00 2.43 -16.01
C THR A 90 13.64 1.92 -14.73
N THR A 91 14.84 2.42 -14.40
CA THR A 91 15.49 2.23 -13.10
C THR A 91 15.45 3.50 -12.24
N THR A 92 14.65 4.49 -12.63
CA THR A 92 14.46 5.71 -11.83
C THR A 92 13.63 5.35 -10.60
N GLY A 93 14.11 5.72 -9.42
CA GLY A 93 13.35 5.51 -8.18
C GLY A 93 12.15 6.46 -8.12
N ASP A 94 10.97 5.90 -7.91
CA ASP A 94 9.73 6.62 -7.63
C ASP A 94 9.27 6.26 -6.21
N ALA A 95 8.58 7.19 -5.54
CA ALA A 95 7.87 6.92 -4.30
C ALA A 95 6.47 7.50 -4.33
N PHE A 96 5.54 6.84 -3.66
CA PHE A 96 4.14 7.25 -3.56
C PHE A 96 3.74 7.34 -2.09
N VAL A 97 2.97 8.36 -1.77
CA VAL A 97 2.29 8.48 -0.47
C VAL A 97 0.81 8.17 -0.67
N VAL A 98 0.25 7.36 0.23
CA VAL A 98 -1.20 7.16 0.38
C VAL A 98 -1.59 7.65 1.76
N PHE A 99 -2.38 8.72 1.84
CA PHE A 99 -2.79 9.30 3.11
C PHE A 99 -3.79 8.41 3.86
N GLY A 100 -3.66 8.34 5.18
CA GLY A 100 -4.60 7.64 6.06
C GLY A 100 -6.00 8.25 6.02
N SER A 101 -7.07 7.45 6.04
CA SER A 101 -8.44 7.95 6.18
C SER A 101 -9.41 6.88 6.66
N THR A 102 -10.54 7.29 7.22
CA THR A 102 -11.64 6.36 7.54
C THR A 102 -12.24 5.81 6.25
N GLY A 103 -12.14 4.49 6.05
CA GLY A 103 -12.72 3.85 4.87
C GLY A 103 -11.91 4.04 3.59
N LEU A 104 -10.58 4.04 3.69
CA LEU A 104 -9.69 3.91 2.54
C LEU A 104 -10.20 2.78 1.61
N GLY A 105 -10.60 3.18 0.41
CA GLY A 105 -11.07 2.31 -0.65
C GLY A 105 -10.45 2.77 -1.96
N VAL A 106 -9.11 2.82 -2.04
CA VAL A 106 -8.45 3.52 -3.14
C VAL A 106 -8.00 2.60 -4.27
N ASN A 107 -8.47 2.95 -5.46
CA ASN A 107 -7.77 2.75 -6.71
C ASN A 107 -6.57 3.73 -6.73
N PRO A 108 -5.36 3.37 -7.19
CA PRO A 108 -4.14 4.17 -7.04
C PRO A 108 -4.15 5.58 -7.69
N THR A 109 -5.23 6.00 -8.34
CA THR A 109 -5.31 7.27 -9.06
C THR A 109 -5.93 8.41 -8.25
N GLU A 110 -6.57 8.16 -7.11
CA GLU A 110 -7.39 9.18 -6.45
C GLU A 110 -6.69 9.96 -5.32
N PHE A 111 -5.54 9.49 -4.81
CA PHE A 111 -4.81 10.16 -3.70
C PHE A 111 -3.28 10.06 -3.77
N ASN A 112 -2.67 9.98 -4.95
CA ASN A 112 -1.21 9.89 -5.07
C ASN A 112 -0.57 11.25 -5.33
N GLU A 113 0.22 11.76 -4.38
CA GLU A 113 1.40 12.53 -4.77
C GLU A 113 2.49 11.54 -5.18
N THR A 114 2.92 11.63 -6.44
CA THR A 114 4.09 10.90 -6.94
C THR A 114 5.33 11.74 -6.67
N ILE A 115 6.23 11.25 -5.83
CA ILE A 115 7.52 11.89 -5.54
C ILE A 115 8.58 11.22 -6.44
N ARG A 116 9.22 12.00 -7.31
CA ARG A 116 10.25 11.52 -8.25
C ARG A 116 11.62 12.10 -7.89
N GLY A 117 12.65 11.26 -7.97
CA GLY A 117 14.07 11.62 -7.82
C GLY A 117 14.78 11.86 -9.15
#